data_AF-A0A7D9L6A0-F1
#
_entry.id   AF-A0A7D9L6A0-F1
#
_cell.length_a   1.000
_cell.length_b   1.000
_cell.length_c   1.000
_cell.angle_alpha   90.00
_cell.angle_beta   90.00
_cell.angle_gamma   90.00
#
_symmetry.space_group_name_H-M   'P 1'
#
loop_
_entity.id
_entity.type
_entity.pdbx_description
1 polymer ?
#
loop_
_entity_poly.entity_id
_entity_poly.type
_entity_poly.pdbx_seq_one_letter_code
_entity_poly.pdbx_strand_id
1 'polypeptide(L)'
;MQAEYESLMDNNTWTLVDEPEDQQVLPGKWVYKVKYRASGQVDKLKARYVAKGYAQIEGLDFFDTYAPTCKPETFRILLATAARKDLYLAAKNWYEALTSLLLKKGFKRSCNDYCLFVRKEENGTFPYVLVWVDDIVVAGATEEAINEIKSMSNENFKMDDRGDLNWFLGMQILRLHDKITVDQTKYIETVLQEFNMSDCKAVATPGEVNLKLVKSNEGKKLVDPKLYRSLVGSLLFSGKQTRPDILNIVNQLAVTISR
;
A
#
# COMPACT_ATOMS: atom_id res chain seq x y z
N MET A 1 -22.86 2.94 5.58
CA MET A 1 -22.48 2.36 6.89
C MET A 1 -23.16 1.01 7.08
N GLN A 2 -24.45 0.90 6.76
CA GLN A 2 -25.22 -0.35 6.75
C GLN A 2 -24.52 -1.54 6.07
N ALA A 3 -24.00 -1.36 4.85
CA ALA A 3 -23.29 -2.45 4.14
C ALA A 3 -22.02 -2.97 4.84
N GLU A 4 -21.32 -2.15 5.63
CA GLU A 4 -20.16 -2.62 6.42
C GLU A 4 -20.64 -3.36 7.67
N TYR A 5 -21.75 -2.92 8.29
CA TYR A 5 -22.38 -3.60 9.41
C TYR A 5 -22.89 -5.00 9.00
N GLU A 6 -23.57 -5.09 7.87
CA GLU A 6 -24.02 -6.37 7.29
C GLU A 6 -22.83 -7.30 7.00
N SER A 7 -21.75 -6.77 6.40
CA SER A 7 -20.54 -7.55 6.18
C SER A 7 -19.90 -8.07 7.49
N LEU A 8 -19.95 -7.30 8.57
CA LEU A 8 -19.44 -7.74 9.88
C LEU A 8 -20.31 -8.85 10.50
N MET A 9 -21.63 -8.77 10.29
CA MET A 9 -22.59 -9.80 10.71
C MET A 9 -22.43 -11.09 9.92
N ASP A 10 -22.33 -11.00 8.59
CA ASP A 10 -22.13 -12.17 7.72
C ASP A 10 -20.87 -12.96 8.07
N ASN A 11 -19.81 -12.25 8.49
CA ASN A 11 -18.55 -12.88 8.86
C ASN A 11 -18.55 -13.50 10.26
N ASN A 12 -19.62 -13.35 11.06
CA ASN A 12 -19.75 -13.86 12.43
C ASN A 12 -18.50 -13.59 13.30
N THR A 13 -17.93 -12.39 13.16
CA THR A 13 -16.64 -12.03 13.78
C THR A 13 -16.76 -11.58 15.24
N TRP A 14 -17.98 -11.40 15.74
CA TRP A 14 -18.26 -10.95 17.10
C TRP A 14 -19.68 -11.38 17.52
N THR A 15 -19.91 -11.42 18.82
CA THR A 15 -21.23 -11.67 19.43
C THR A 15 -21.55 -10.54 20.38
N LEU A 16 -22.78 -10.01 20.33
CA LEU A 16 -23.24 -9.07 21.34
C LEU A 16 -23.44 -9.82 22.65
N VAL A 17 -22.85 -9.32 23.73
CA VAL A 17 -22.99 -9.86 25.09
C VAL A 17 -23.39 -8.73 26.02
N ASP A 18 -24.11 -9.07 27.09
CA ASP A 18 -24.40 -8.11 28.16
C ASP A 18 -23.12 -7.70 28.88
N GLU A 19 -23.16 -6.52 29.50
CA GLU A 19 -22.03 -6.02 30.28
C GLU A 19 -21.78 -6.97 31.47
N PRO A 20 -20.58 -7.57 31.58
CA PRO A 20 -20.27 -8.48 32.67
C PRO A 20 -20.18 -7.74 34.00
N GLU A 21 -20.88 -8.24 35.02
CA GLU A 21 -20.93 -7.60 36.36
C GLU A 21 -19.57 -7.63 37.09
N ASP A 22 -18.74 -8.65 36.81
CA ASP A 22 -17.47 -8.90 37.51
C ASP A 22 -16.22 -8.62 36.66
N GLN A 23 -16.34 -7.95 35.51
CA GLN A 23 -15.20 -7.67 34.63
C GLN A 23 -15.15 -6.21 34.19
N GLN A 24 -13.95 -5.65 34.14
CA GLN A 24 -13.75 -4.31 33.63
C GLN A 24 -13.80 -4.30 32.10
N VAL A 25 -14.81 -3.64 31.53
CA VAL A 25 -14.91 -3.47 30.08
C VAL A 25 -13.79 -2.54 29.57
N LEU A 26 -12.97 -3.03 28.65
CA LEU A 26 -11.94 -2.21 28.02
C LEU A 26 -12.59 -1.10 27.19
N PRO A 27 -12.19 0.16 27.39
CA PRO A 27 -12.75 1.25 26.60
C PRO A 27 -12.31 1.08 25.14
N GLY A 28 -13.24 1.12 24.21
CA GLY A 28 -12.91 1.13 22.78
C GLY A 28 -13.00 2.53 22.16
N LYS A 29 -12.62 2.61 20.89
CA LYS A 29 -12.90 3.76 20.04
C LYS A 29 -13.23 3.32 18.63
N TRP A 30 -14.10 4.07 17.96
CA TRP A 30 -14.32 3.90 16.54
C TRP A 30 -13.23 4.60 15.73
N VAL A 31 -12.70 3.90 14.74
CA VAL A 31 -11.78 4.42 13.73
C VAL A 31 -12.48 4.34 12.39
N TYR A 32 -12.81 5.50 11.82
CA TYR A 32 -13.45 5.61 10.52
C TYR A 32 -12.38 5.89 9.45
N LYS A 33 -12.49 5.21 8.31
CA LYS A 33 -11.64 5.47 7.15
C LYS A 33 -12.49 5.43 5.88
N VAL A 34 -12.53 6.55 5.17
CA VAL A 34 -13.14 6.61 3.83
C VAL A 34 -12.10 6.13 2.81
N LYS A 35 -12.46 5.12 2.02
CA LYS A 35 -11.77 4.77 0.79
C LYS A 35 -12.49 5.47 -0.36
N TYR A 36 -11.72 6.06 -1.25
CA TYR A 36 -12.23 6.74 -2.43
C TYR A 36 -11.85 5.95 -3.68
N ARG A 37 -12.73 6.00 -4.68
CA ARG A 37 -12.46 5.51 -6.03
C ARG A 37 -11.54 6.48 -6.73
N ALA A 38 -11.00 6.02 -7.86
CA ALA A 38 -10.17 6.85 -8.72
C ALA A 38 -10.94 8.09 -9.25
N SER A 39 -12.26 7.99 -9.39
CA SER A 39 -13.16 9.10 -9.76
C SER A 39 -13.37 10.15 -8.65
N GLY A 40 -12.78 9.96 -7.47
CA GLY A 40 -13.01 10.83 -6.30
C GLY A 40 -14.31 10.53 -5.54
N GLN A 41 -15.17 9.67 -6.09
CA GLN A 41 -16.36 9.18 -5.38
C GLN A 41 -15.98 8.26 -4.22
N VAL A 42 -16.85 8.17 -3.22
CA VAL A 42 -16.64 7.25 -2.08
C VAL A 42 -16.73 5.81 -2.59
N ASP A 43 -15.65 5.05 -2.39
CA ASP A 43 -15.59 3.61 -2.70
C ASP A 43 -16.16 2.78 -1.57
N LYS A 44 -15.59 2.95 -0.37
CA LYS A 44 -15.95 2.17 0.81
C LYS A 44 -15.76 2.97 2.08
N LEU A 45 -16.78 3.01 2.91
CA LEU A 45 -16.69 3.53 4.27
C LEU A 45 -16.30 2.38 5.19
N LYS A 46 -15.09 2.42 5.75
CA LYS A 46 -14.62 1.44 6.74
C LYS A 46 -14.82 1.98 8.14
N ALA A 47 -15.39 1.17 9.01
CA ALA A 47 -15.46 1.42 10.44
C ALA A 47 -14.74 0.28 11.17
N ARG A 48 -13.89 0.62 12.15
CA ARG A 48 -13.26 -0.37 13.02
C ARG A 48 -13.47 0.05 14.46
N TYR A 49 -14.08 -0.80 15.26
CA TYR A 49 -14.04 -0.64 16.70
C TYR A 49 -12.72 -1.23 17.20
N VAL A 50 -11.92 -0.41 17.88
CA VAL A 50 -10.59 -0.80 18.36
C VAL A 50 -10.58 -0.65 19.87
N ALA A 51 -10.36 -1.76 20.58
CA ALA A 51 -10.11 -1.73 22.02
C ALA A 51 -8.86 -0.90 22.30
N LYS A 52 -8.91 -0.05 23.33
CA LYS A 52 -7.73 0.73 23.77
C LYS A 52 -6.80 -0.19 24.55
N GLY A 53 -5.96 -0.92 23.82
CA GLY A 53 -5.03 -1.90 24.41
C GLY A 53 -4.09 -1.33 25.50
N TYR A 54 -3.86 -0.02 25.54
CA TYR A 54 -3.09 0.62 26.62
C TYR A 54 -3.78 0.58 28.00
N ALA A 55 -5.08 0.29 28.04
CA ALA A 55 -5.84 0.14 29.27
C ALA A 55 -5.89 -1.31 29.78
N GLN A 56 -5.23 -2.25 29.09
CA GLN A 56 -5.17 -3.66 29.47
C GLN A 56 -4.16 -3.89 30.60
N ILE A 57 -4.49 -4.78 31.53
CA ILE A 57 -3.65 -5.21 32.64
C ILE A 57 -3.06 -6.59 32.35
N GLU A 58 -1.73 -6.67 32.33
CA GLU A 58 -0.99 -7.92 32.12
C GLU A 58 -1.39 -8.99 33.15
N GLY A 59 -1.72 -10.20 32.68
CA GLY A 59 -2.15 -11.33 33.51
C GLY A 59 -3.65 -11.34 33.88
N LEU A 60 -4.40 -10.28 33.57
CA LEU A 60 -5.86 -10.21 33.79
C LEU A 60 -6.64 -10.09 32.47
N ASP A 61 -6.17 -9.26 31.54
CA ASP A 61 -6.76 -9.07 30.20
C ASP A 61 -5.98 -9.80 29.09
N PHE A 62 -4.83 -10.38 29.44
CA PHE A 62 -3.89 -11.01 28.53
C PHE A 62 -4.01 -12.53 28.61
N PHE A 63 -4.99 -13.12 27.94
CA PHE A 63 -5.03 -14.57 27.73
C PHE A 63 -4.58 -14.97 26.31
N ASP A 64 -4.73 -14.08 25.33
CA ASP A 64 -4.19 -14.20 23.97
C ASP A 64 -3.80 -12.82 23.42
N THR A 65 -2.51 -12.49 23.41
CA THR A 65 -2.02 -11.11 23.14
C THR A 65 -1.51 -10.86 21.72
N TYR A 66 -1.93 -11.66 20.74
CA TYR A 66 -1.39 -11.49 19.39
C TYR A 66 -2.50 -11.58 18.35
N ALA A 67 -2.68 -10.51 17.57
CA ALA A 67 -3.07 -10.71 16.19
C ALA A 67 -2.05 -11.71 15.63
N PRO A 68 -2.45 -12.88 15.07
CA PRO A 68 -1.54 -13.96 14.71
C PRO A 68 -0.62 -13.51 13.57
N THR A 69 0.41 -12.79 13.95
CA THR A 69 1.42 -12.22 13.06
C THR A 69 2.61 -13.14 13.22
N CYS A 70 2.90 -13.90 12.17
CA CYS A 70 4.01 -14.83 12.16
C CYS A 70 5.32 -14.12 12.55
N LYS A 71 6.06 -14.67 13.51
CA LYS A 71 7.40 -14.16 13.85
C LYS A 71 8.30 -14.25 12.61
N PRO A 72 9.16 -13.25 12.32
CA PRO A 72 10.06 -13.29 11.17
C PRO A 72 10.93 -14.56 11.11
N GLU A 73 11.34 -15.11 12.25
CA GLU A 73 12.09 -16.35 12.37
C GLU A 73 11.27 -17.55 11.89
N THR A 74 10.02 -17.65 12.32
CA THR A 74 9.07 -18.70 11.89
C THR A 74 8.81 -18.62 10.39
N PHE A 75 8.64 -17.40 9.85
CA PHE A 75 8.48 -17.20 8.41
C PHE A 75 9.73 -17.66 7.64
N ARG A 76 10.94 -17.31 8.09
CA ARG A 76 12.20 -17.76 7.47
C ARG A 76 12.38 -19.29 7.52
N ILE A 77 12.02 -19.92 8.63
CA ILE A 77 12.05 -21.39 8.76
C ILE A 77 11.05 -22.05 7.80
N LEU A 78 9.85 -21.47 7.66
CA LEU A 78 8.85 -21.94 6.68
C LEU A 78 9.38 -21.81 5.24
N LEU A 79 10.01 -20.69 4.89
CA LEU A 79 10.66 -20.51 3.58
C LEU A 79 11.78 -21.53 3.34
N ALA A 80 12.66 -21.75 4.32
CA ALA A 80 13.76 -22.71 4.23
C ALA A 80 13.23 -24.16 4.11
N THR A 81 12.15 -24.48 4.84
CA THR A 81 11.48 -25.78 4.76
C THR A 81 10.83 -25.98 3.40
N ALA A 82 10.14 -24.95 2.88
CA ALA A 82 9.53 -24.99 1.56
C ALA A 82 10.57 -25.19 0.45
N ALA A 83 11.72 -24.50 0.52
CA ALA A 83 12.82 -24.68 -0.41
C ALA A 83 13.45 -26.09 -0.33
N ARG A 84 13.64 -26.64 0.89
CA ARG A 84 14.25 -27.97 1.07
C ARG A 84 13.31 -29.11 0.66
N LYS A 85 12.01 -28.94 0.87
CA LYS A 85 10.99 -29.98 0.64
C LYS A 85 10.18 -29.76 -0.64
N ASP A 86 10.55 -28.79 -1.47
CA ASP A 86 9.83 -28.41 -2.70
C ASP A 86 8.32 -28.16 -2.45
N LEU A 87 7.99 -27.42 -1.39
CA LEU A 87 6.61 -27.10 -1.03
C LEU A 87 6.17 -25.77 -1.63
N TYR A 88 4.94 -25.73 -2.15
CA TYR A 88 4.31 -24.50 -2.65
C TYR A 88 3.81 -23.62 -1.49
N LEU A 89 4.15 -22.32 -1.53
CA LEU A 89 3.74 -21.32 -0.54
C LEU A 89 2.58 -20.47 -1.09
N ALA A 90 1.43 -20.49 -0.43
CA ALA A 90 0.17 -20.01 -1.00
C ALA A 90 -0.01 -18.49 -1.18
N ALA A 91 0.96 -17.64 -0.79
CA ALA A 91 0.95 -16.23 -1.21
C ALA A 91 1.44 -16.04 -2.66
N LYS A 92 2.21 -17.00 -3.19
CA LYS A 92 2.73 -17.01 -4.56
C LYS A 92 1.71 -17.57 -5.57
N ASN A 93 0.72 -18.32 -5.08
CA ASN A 93 -0.27 -19.02 -5.92
C ASN A 93 -1.06 -18.08 -6.82
N TRP A 94 -1.45 -16.89 -6.36
CA TRP A 94 -2.20 -15.95 -7.18
C TRP A 94 -1.36 -15.41 -8.33
N TYR A 95 -0.13 -14.95 -8.06
CA TYR A 95 0.75 -14.44 -9.10
C TYR A 95 1.16 -15.54 -10.09
N GLU A 96 1.40 -16.77 -9.62
CA GLU A 96 1.69 -17.91 -10.49
C GLU A 96 0.49 -18.33 -11.34
N ALA A 97 -0.72 -18.32 -10.79
CA ALA A 97 -1.95 -18.59 -11.52
C ALA A 97 -2.19 -17.53 -12.61
N LEU A 98 -2.07 -16.25 -12.26
CA LEU A 98 -2.19 -15.14 -13.22
C LEU A 98 -1.12 -15.22 -14.29
N THR A 99 0.14 -15.46 -13.90
CA THR A 99 1.27 -15.63 -14.83
C THR A 99 0.97 -16.77 -15.80
N SER A 100 0.53 -17.93 -15.30
CA SER A 100 0.23 -19.10 -16.13
C SER A 100 -0.91 -18.81 -17.12
N LEU A 101 -1.96 -18.10 -16.69
CA LEU A 101 -3.04 -17.66 -17.56
C LEU A 101 -2.55 -16.73 -18.67
N LEU A 102 -1.78 -15.70 -18.31
CA LEU A 102 -1.25 -14.72 -19.26
C LEU A 102 -0.32 -15.39 -20.29
N LEU A 103 0.59 -16.26 -19.84
CA LEU A 103 1.48 -17.02 -20.73
C LEU A 103 0.69 -17.94 -21.68
N LYS A 104 -0.33 -18.65 -21.17
CA LYS A 104 -1.22 -19.49 -22.01
C LYS A 104 -1.96 -18.67 -23.08
N LYS A 105 -2.20 -17.39 -22.80
CA LYS A 105 -2.90 -16.45 -23.69
C LYS A 105 -1.95 -15.65 -24.60
N GLY A 106 -0.68 -16.06 -24.66
CA GLY A 106 0.31 -15.53 -25.58
C GLY A 106 1.09 -14.31 -25.08
N PHE A 107 0.84 -13.85 -23.85
CA PHE A 107 1.69 -12.85 -23.23
C PHE A 107 3.06 -13.42 -22.89
N LYS A 108 4.07 -12.56 -22.90
CA LYS A 108 5.42 -12.85 -22.43
C LYS A 108 5.78 -11.88 -21.32
N ARG A 109 6.51 -12.36 -20.31
CA ARG A 109 7.08 -11.47 -19.29
C ARG A 109 8.18 -10.61 -19.90
N SER A 110 8.24 -9.35 -19.50
CA SER A 110 9.35 -8.45 -19.83
C SER A 110 10.63 -8.98 -19.19
N CYS A 111 11.74 -8.85 -19.90
CA CYS A 111 13.06 -9.21 -19.39
C CYS A 111 13.60 -8.22 -18.35
N ASN A 112 13.06 -6.99 -18.33
CA ASN A 112 13.49 -5.93 -17.42
C ASN A 112 12.61 -5.83 -16.17
N ASP A 113 11.37 -6.31 -16.23
CA ASP A 113 10.43 -6.30 -15.11
C ASP A 113 9.49 -7.52 -15.17
N TYR A 114 9.61 -8.42 -14.20
CA TYR A 114 8.78 -9.64 -14.13
C TYR A 114 7.30 -9.36 -13.87
N CYS A 115 6.95 -8.17 -13.39
CA CYS A 115 5.58 -7.74 -13.17
C CYS A 115 4.91 -7.22 -14.46
N LEU A 116 5.68 -6.99 -15.52
CA LEU A 116 5.17 -6.52 -16.81
C LEU A 116 5.04 -7.66 -17.81
N PHE A 117 3.87 -7.79 -18.40
CA PHE A 117 3.54 -8.74 -19.45
C PHE A 117 3.18 -8.02 -20.74
N VAL A 118 3.67 -8.54 -21.87
CA VAL A 118 3.48 -7.95 -23.19
C VAL A 118 3.08 -9.04 -24.18
N ARG A 119 2.07 -8.78 -25.01
CA ARG A 119 1.72 -9.62 -26.16
C ARG A 119 1.90 -8.77 -27.42
N LYS A 120 2.44 -9.35 -28.50
CA LYS A 120 2.53 -8.67 -29.80
C LYS A 120 1.34 -9.14 -30.64
N GLU A 121 0.52 -8.20 -31.07
CA GLU A 121 -0.62 -8.47 -31.95
C GLU A 121 -0.22 -8.47 -33.43
N GLU A 122 -1.03 -9.10 -34.28
CA GLU A 122 -0.80 -9.15 -35.73
C GLU A 122 -0.82 -7.76 -36.38
N ASN A 123 -1.64 -6.86 -35.85
CA ASN A 123 -1.70 -5.45 -36.28
C ASN A 123 -0.50 -4.61 -35.83
N GLY A 124 0.49 -5.21 -35.16
CA GLY A 124 1.71 -4.56 -34.69
C GLY A 124 1.55 -3.79 -33.37
N THR A 125 0.38 -3.82 -32.73
CA THR A 125 0.15 -3.22 -31.42
C THR A 125 0.61 -4.12 -30.28
N PHE A 126 0.77 -3.53 -29.10
CA PHE A 126 1.25 -4.21 -27.91
C PHE A 126 0.34 -3.89 -26.73
N PRO A 127 -0.58 -4.78 -26.34
CA PRO A 127 -1.19 -4.69 -25.03
C PRO A 127 -0.18 -5.04 -23.94
N TYR A 128 -0.26 -4.28 -22.85
CA TYR A 128 0.57 -4.40 -21.66
C TYR A 128 -0.32 -4.73 -20.46
N VAL A 129 0.14 -5.67 -19.64
CA VAL A 129 -0.46 -5.98 -18.34
C VAL A 129 0.63 -5.82 -17.28
N LEU A 130 0.47 -4.83 -16.41
CA LEU A 130 1.35 -4.57 -15.28
C LEU A 130 0.66 -5.07 -14.00
N VAL A 131 1.35 -5.91 -13.24
CA VAL A 131 0.84 -6.51 -12.02
C VAL A 131 1.54 -5.91 -10.81
N TRP A 132 0.79 -5.34 -9.88
CA TRP A 132 1.31 -4.84 -8.61
C TRP A 132 0.55 -5.46 -7.45
N VAL A 133 1.13 -6.51 -6.84
CA VAL A 133 0.50 -7.26 -5.74
C VAL A 133 -0.94 -7.62 -6.14
N ASP A 134 -1.96 -7.00 -5.56
CA ASP A 134 -3.37 -7.30 -5.81
C ASP A 134 -4.00 -6.43 -6.93
N ASP A 135 -3.31 -5.37 -7.38
CA ASP A 135 -3.80 -4.46 -8.42
C ASP A 135 -3.19 -4.82 -9.79
N ILE A 136 -4.00 -4.73 -10.85
CA ILE A 136 -3.56 -4.94 -12.24
C ILE A 136 -3.87 -3.68 -13.04
N VAL A 137 -2.89 -3.22 -13.82
CA VAL A 137 -3.03 -2.14 -14.79
C VAL A 137 -2.93 -2.73 -16.18
N VAL A 138 -3.93 -2.46 -17.01
CA VAL A 138 -3.97 -2.88 -18.41
C VAL A 138 -3.84 -1.65 -19.30
N ALA A 139 -2.96 -1.69 -20.28
CA ALA A 139 -2.84 -0.68 -21.32
C ALA A 139 -2.91 -1.36 -22.69
N GLY A 140 -3.76 -0.87 -23.58
CA GLY A 140 -3.93 -1.40 -24.93
C GLY A 140 -4.09 -0.29 -25.95
N ALA A 141 -3.90 -0.61 -27.23
CA ALA A 141 -4.09 0.34 -28.33
C ALA A 141 -5.57 0.63 -28.62
N THR A 142 -6.46 -0.32 -28.30
CA THR A 142 -7.90 -0.19 -28.50
C THR A 142 -8.67 -0.64 -27.25
N GLU A 143 -9.91 -0.18 -27.13
CA GLU A 143 -10.77 -0.53 -26.00
C GLU A 143 -11.15 -2.02 -26.02
N GLU A 144 -11.29 -2.61 -27.22
CA GLU A 144 -11.57 -4.04 -27.40
C GLU A 144 -10.44 -4.89 -26.83
N ALA A 145 -9.18 -4.52 -27.06
CA ALA A 145 -8.03 -5.23 -26.51
C ALA A 145 -7.99 -5.16 -24.97
N ILE A 146 -8.35 -4.01 -24.39
CA ILE A 146 -8.45 -3.86 -22.93
C ILE A 146 -9.59 -4.73 -22.38
N ASN A 147 -10.75 -4.70 -23.04
CA ASN A 147 -11.94 -5.46 -22.62
C ASN A 147 -11.75 -6.97 -22.76
N GLU A 148 -11.01 -7.46 -23.76
CA GLU A 148 -10.61 -8.86 -23.87
C GLU A 148 -9.82 -9.30 -22.62
N ILE A 149 -8.80 -8.51 -22.23
CA ILE A 149 -7.94 -8.82 -21.08
C ILE A 149 -8.73 -8.77 -19.77
N LYS A 150 -9.60 -7.77 -19.62
CA LYS A 150 -10.50 -7.65 -18.45
C LYS A 150 -11.43 -8.85 -18.34
N SER A 151 -12.07 -9.25 -19.45
CA SER A 151 -13.02 -10.37 -19.47
C SER A 151 -12.33 -11.69 -19.14
N MET A 152 -11.19 -11.97 -19.78
CA MET A 152 -10.36 -13.13 -19.50
C MET A 152 -9.92 -13.20 -18.02
N SER A 153 -9.59 -12.05 -17.43
CA SER A 153 -9.16 -12.00 -16.04
C SER A 153 -10.34 -12.24 -15.08
N ASN A 154 -11.52 -11.66 -15.35
CA ASN A 154 -12.74 -11.84 -14.56
C ASN A 154 -13.31 -13.26 -14.61
N GLU A 155 -13.12 -13.98 -15.72
CA GLU A 155 -13.52 -15.39 -15.82
C GLU A 155 -12.73 -16.31 -14.87
N ASN A 156 -11.47 -15.96 -14.59
CA ASN A 156 -10.55 -16.80 -13.82
C ASN A 156 -10.36 -16.31 -12.38
N PHE A 157 -10.62 -15.02 -12.14
CA PHE A 157 -10.38 -14.37 -10.85
C PHE A 157 -11.52 -13.40 -10.54
N LYS A 158 -11.95 -13.35 -9.28
CA LYS A 158 -12.87 -12.30 -8.81
C LYS A 158 -12.12 -10.97 -8.75
N MET A 159 -12.22 -10.16 -9.79
CA MET A 159 -11.60 -8.83 -9.86
C MET A 159 -12.67 -7.75 -9.99
N ASP A 160 -12.40 -6.59 -9.37
CA ASP A 160 -13.24 -5.41 -9.48
C ASP A 160 -12.64 -4.46 -10.53
N ASP A 161 -13.40 -4.15 -11.59
CA ASP A 161 -12.99 -3.13 -12.55
C ASP A 161 -13.14 -1.73 -11.94
N ARG A 162 -12.03 -0.98 -11.87
CA ARG A 162 -11.99 0.38 -11.35
C ARG A 162 -12.09 1.46 -12.43
N GLY A 163 -12.32 1.07 -13.69
CA GLY A 163 -12.40 1.97 -14.82
C GLY A 163 -11.04 2.57 -15.19
N ASP A 164 -11.06 3.81 -15.67
CA ASP A 164 -9.84 4.50 -16.08
C ASP A 164 -8.85 4.69 -14.93
N LEU A 165 -7.56 4.55 -15.27
CA LEU A 165 -6.46 4.68 -14.34
C LEU A 165 -6.23 6.15 -13.96
N ASN A 166 -7.02 6.65 -13.00
CA ASN A 166 -6.87 8.00 -12.47
C ASN A 166 -5.99 8.07 -11.22
N TRP A 167 -5.83 6.94 -10.51
CA TRP A 167 -4.99 6.84 -9.31
C TRP A 167 -4.30 5.48 -9.24
N PHE A 168 -3.00 5.48 -8.97
CA PHE A 168 -2.21 4.25 -8.82
C PHE A 168 -1.04 4.49 -7.86
N LEU A 169 -0.87 3.62 -6.86
CA LEU A 169 0.23 3.70 -5.88
C LEU A 169 0.40 5.08 -5.22
N GLY A 170 -0.71 5.74 -4.90
CA GLY A 170 -0.71 7.07 -4.28
C GLY A 170 -0.37 8.22 -5.24
N MET A 171 -0.19 7.94 -6.53
CA MET A 171 -0.07 8.94 -7.58
C MET A 171 -1.44 9.19 -8.21
N GLN A 172 -1.73 10.46 -8.48
CA GLN A 172 -2.79 10.87 -9.39
C GLN A 172 -2.26 10.83 -10.81
N ILE A 173 -3.04 10.24 -11.71
CA ILE A 173 -2.72 10.14 -13.13
C ILE A 173 -3.86 10.85 -13.86
N LEU A 174 -3.51 11.88 -14.62
CA LEU A 174 -4.46 12.62 -15.45
C LEU A 174 -4.04 12.45 -16.90
N ARG A 175 -4.94 11.86 -17.69
CA ARG A 175 -4.75 11.70 -19.12
C ARG A 175 -5.44 12.84 -19.86
N LEU A 176 -4.67 13.59 -20.62
CA LEU A 176 -5.13 14.59 -21.57
C LEU A 176 -4.91 14.05 -22.99
N HIS A 177 -5.43 14.75 -24.00
CA HIS A 177 -5.42 14.28 -25.40
C HIS A 177 -4.03 13.90 -25.91
N ASP A 178 -2.99 14.64 -25.52
CA ASP A 178 -1.61 14.51 -26.02
C ASP A 178 -0.57 14.22 -24.93
N LYS A 179 -0.97 14.17 -23.66
CA LYS A 179 -0.05 14.00 -22.54
C LYS A 179 -0.69 13.29 -21.35
N ILE A 180 0.17 12.64 -20.56
CA ILE A 180 -0.18 12.10 -19.26
C ILE A 180 0.57 12.92 -18.22
N THR A 181 -0.14 13.48 -17.26
CA THR A 181 0.46 14.15 -16.10
C THR A 181 0.30 13.24 -14.89
N VAL A 182 1.37 13.13 -14.11
CA VAL A 182 1.39 12.33 -12.88
C VAL A 182 1.82 13.25 -11.74
N ASP A 183 1.04 13.30 -10.66
CA ASP A 183 1.36 14.08 -9.48
C ASP A 183 0.98 13.37 -8.18
N GLN A 184 1.45 13.88 -7.05
CA GLN A 184 1.18 13.34 -5.72
C GLN A 184 0.64 14.41 -4.77
N THR A 185 -0.08 15.41 -5.30
CA THR A 185 -0.53 16.58 -4.53
C THR A 185 -1.28 16.17 -3.26
N LYS A 186 -2.28 15.30 -3.38
CA LYS A 186 -3.07 14.79 -2.25
C LYS A 186 -2.23 14.06 -1.19
N TYR A 187 -1.22 13.30 -1.62
CA TYR A 187 -0.31 12.63 -0.69
C TYR A 187 0.56 13.65 0.04
N ILE A 188 1.14 14.60 -0.68
CA ILE A 188 1.98 15.66 -0.12
C ILE A 188 1.19 16.51 0.87
N GLU A 189 -0.04 16.92 0.54
CA GLU A 189 -0.93 17.64 1.46
C GLU A 189 -1.23 16.85 2.74
N THR A 190 -1.45 15.53 2.61
CA THR A 190 -1.66 14.65 3.77
C THR A 190 -0.41 14.62 4.66
N VAL A 191 0.78 14.51 4.07
CA VAL A 191 2.05 14.55 4.80
C VAL A 191 2.24 15.91 5.48
N LEU A 192 1.98 17.02 4.79
CA LEU A 192 2.08 18.36 5.39
C LEU A 192 1.14 18.50 6.59
N GLN A 193 -0.09 18.01 6.50
CA GLN A 193 -1.01 17.99 7.64
C GLN A 193 -0.52 17.12 8.79
N GLU A 194 -0.03 15.90 8.50
CA GLU A 194 0.46 14.95 9.52
C GLU A 194 1.61 15.53 10.35
N PHE A 195 2.50 16.31 9.71
CA PHE A 195 3.66 16.93 10.37
C PHE A 195 3.44 18.40 10.77
N ASN A 196 2.20 18.89 10.75
CA ASN A 196 1.84 20.28 11.10
C ASN A 196 2.58 21.35 10.27
N MET A 197 2.72 21.11 8.97
CA MET A 197 3.41 21.97 8.00
C MET A 197 2.48 22.51 6.89
N SER A 198 1.16 22.48 7.09
CA SER A 198 0.18 22.96 6.09
C SER A 198 0.42 24.41 5.66
N ASP A 199 0.91 25.26 6.56
CA ASP A 199 1.17 26.69 6.31
C ASP A 199 2.64 26.99 5.93
N CYS A 200 3.43 25.96 5.62
CA CYS A 200 4.83 26.16 5.26
C CYS A 200 4.98 26.93 3.94
N LYS A 201 6.03 27.75 3.85
CA LYS A 201 6.34 28.49 2.62
C LYS A 201 7.05 27.57 1.63
N ALA A 202 6.59 27.58 0.38
CA ALA A 202 7.26 26.87 -0.70
C ALA A 202 8.66 27.45 -0.96
N VAL A 203 9.63 26.57 -1.14
CA VAL A 203 11.01 26.92 -1.51
C VAL A 203 11.39 26.17 -2.78
N ALA A 204 12.07 26.85 -3.70
CA ALA A 204 12.49 26.26 -4.97
C ALA A 204 13.71 25.33 -4.82
N THR A 205 14.52 25.54 -3.79
CA THR A 205 15.71 24.73 -3.51
C THR A 205 15.40 23.74 -2.38
N PRO A 206 15.37 22.43 -2.65
CA PRO A 206 15.08 21.42 -1.64
C PRO A 206 16.30 21.19 -0.75
N GLY A 207 16.43 22.03 0.28
CA GLY A 207 17.47 21.94 1.30
C GLY A 207 18.48 23.09 1.27
N GLU A 208 19.25 23.22 2.34
CA GLU A 208 20.30 24.22 2.44
C GLU A 208 21.52 23.86 1.57
N VAL A 209 22.07 24.86 0.89
CA VAL A 209 23.29 24.72 0.10
C VAL A 209 24.46 24.47 1.06
N ASN A 210 25.25 23.42 0.79
CA ASN A 210 26.37 22.96 1.64
C ASN A 210 25.97 22.45 3.03
N LEU A 211 24.76 21.90 3.19
CA LEU A 211 24.37 21.24 4.43
C LEU A 211 25.37 20.13 4.81
N LYS A 212 26.10 20.33 5.91
CA LYS A 212 26.97 19.31 6.50
C LYS A 212 26.26 18.69 7.69
N LEU A 213 25.66 17.53 7.48
CA LEU A 213 25.10 16.73 8.58
C LEU A 213 26.26 16.10 9.35
N VAL A 214 26.46 16.53 10.60
CA VAL A 214 27.47 15.97 11.49
C VAL A 214 26.81 14.96 12.41
N LYS A 215 27.41 13.77 12.55
CA LYS A 215 26.98 12.82 13.58
C LYS A 215 27.14 13.47 14.94
N SER A 216 26.04 13.49 15.68
CA SER A 216 26.05 14.11 16.99
C SER A 216 26.72 13.17 17.99
N ASN A 217 28.00 13.39 18.27
CA ASN A 217 28.71 12.67 19.34
C ASN A 217 28.36 13.26 20.73
N GLU A 218 27.80 14.47 20.78
CA GLU A 218 27.51 15.24 22.01
C GLU A 218 26.16 15.98 22.02
N GLY A 219 25.35 15.91 20.96
CA GLY A 219 24.11 16.68 20.87
C GLY A 219 22.88 15.94 21.41
N LYS A 220 21.82 16.73 21.62
CA LYS A 220 20.53 16.23 22.12
C LYS A 220 20.07 15.04 21.28
N LYS A 221 19.81 13.92 21.94
CA LYS A 221 19.08 12.80 21.34
C LYS A 221 17.80 13.33 20.70
N LEU A 222 17.45 12.77 19.54
CA LEU A 222 16.16 13.05 18.91
C LEU A 222 15.05 12.83 19.93
N VAL A 223 14.20 13.85 20.10
CA VAL A 223 13.07 13.80 21.04
C VAL A 223 12.12 12.66 20.68
N ASP A 224 11.89 12.44 19.37
CA ASP A 224 11.16 11.29 18.86
C ASP A 224 11.82 10.73 17.58
N PRO A 225 12.63 9.67 17.70
CA PRO A 225 13.23 8.98 16.56
C PRO A 225 12.20 8.36 15.60
N LYS A 226 11.01 8.00 16.08
CA LYS A 226 9.95 7.41 15.26
C LYS A 226 9.33 8.47 14.37
N LEU A 227 9.05 9.65 14.91
CA LEU A 227 8.55 10.79 14.14
C LEU A 227 9.52 11.17 13.01
N TYR A 228 10.82 11.26 13.32
CA TYR A 228 11.85 11.55 12.32
C TYR A 228 11.89 10.49 11.20
N ARG A 229 11.91 9.20 11.56
CA ARG A 229 11.88 8.11 10.57
C ARG A 229 10.61 8.11 9.73
N SER A 230 9.46 8.44 10.33
CA SER A 230 8.19 8.58 9.62
C SER A 230 8.28 9.69 8.58
N LEU A 231 8.79 10.87 8.97
CA LEU A 231 8.97 12.01 8.06
C LEU A 231 9.90 11.67 6.90
N VAL A 232 11.09 11.13 7.19
CA VAL A 232 12.04 10.73 6.14
C VAL A 232 11.44 9.66 5.22
N GLY A 233 10.70 8.70 5.78
CA GLY A 233 9.99 7.68 5.01
C GLY A 233 8.96 8.27 4.05
N SER A 234 8.16 9.22 4.53
CA SER A 234 7.16 9.92 3.71
C SER A 234 7.80 10.75 2.60
N LEU A 235 8.89 11.46 2.89
CA LEU A 235 9.64 12.22 1.88
C LEU A 235 10.32 11.31 0.85
N LEU A 236 10.89 10.17 1.30
CA LEU A 236 11.48 9.17 0.39
C LEU A 236 10.43 8.61 -0.57
N PHE A 237 9.22 8.37 -0.09
CA PHE A 237 8.12 7.89 -0.93
C PHE A 237 7.76 8.93 -2.01
N SER A 238 7.54 10.20 -1.66
CA SER A 238 7.29 11.25 -2.64
C SER A 238 8.44 11.41 -3.63
N GLY A 239 9.68 11.38 -3.13
CA GLY A 239 10.87 11.60 -3.93
C GLY A 239 11.10 10.53 -4.97
N LYS A 240 10.81 9.26 -4.64
CA LYS A 240 10.98 8.12 -5.56
C LYS A 240 9.94 8.08 -6.68
N GLN A 241 8.79 8.73 -6.48
CA GLN A 241 7.67 8.65 -7.41
C GLN A 241 7.57 9.89 -8.30
N THR A 242 7.38 11.08 -7.71
CA THR A 242 7.09 12.30 -8.49
C THR A 242 8.00 13.50 -8.18
N ARG A 243 8.84 13.42 -7.13
CA ARG A 243 9.71 14.52 -6.68
C ARG A 243 11.19 14.14 -6.65
N PRO A 244 11.81 13.76 -7.78
CA PRO A 244 13.21 13.36 -7.80
C PRO A 244 14.16 14.48 -7.33
N ASP A 245 13.73 15.74 -7.42
CA ASP A 245 14.47 16.92 -6.97
C ASP A 245 14.80 16.90 -5.47
N ILE A 246 13.94 16.30 -4.61
CA ILE A 246 14.20 16.23 -3.16
C ILE A 246 15.07 15.03 -2.77
N LEU A 247 15.33 14.08 -3.68
CA LEU A 247 15.99 12.82 -3.31
C LEU A 247 17.39 13.03 -2.76
N ASN A 248 18.14 14.01 -3.26
CA ASN A 248 19.49 14.29 -2.77
C ASN A 248 19.47 14.64 -1.26
N ILE A 249 18.64 15.60 -0.86
CA ILE A 249 18.56 16.03 0.55
C ILE A 249 17.97 14.93 1.43
N VAL A 250 16.93 14.24 0.96
CA VAL A 250 16.27 13.18 1.72
C VAL A 250 17.20 11.99 1.96
N ASN A 251 18.04 11.63 0.98
CA ASN A 251 19.03 10.56 1.15
C ASN A 251 20.10 10.94 2.20
N GLN A 252 20.55 12.19 2.23
CA GLN A 252 21.47 12.67 3.27
C GLN A 252 20.84 12.57 4.67
N LEU A 253 19.57 12.97 4.81
CA LEU A 253 18.81 12.82 6.05
C LEU A 253 18.66 11.35 6.45
N ALA A 254 18.37 10.46 5.49
CA ALA A 254 18.22 9.03 5.73
C ALA A 254 19.50 8.36 6.25
N VAL A 255 20.68 8.77 5.79
CA VAL A 255 21.98 8.24 6.26
C VAL A 255 22.26 8.63 7.71
N THR A 256 21.68 9.72 8.19
CA THR A 256 21.88 10.23 9.54
C THR A 256 21.03 9.49 10.59
N ILE A 257 20.26 8.48 10.19
CA ILE A 257 19.43 7.61 11.05
C ILE A 257 20.27 6.62 11.90
N SER A 258 21.61 6.71 11.92
CA SER A 258 22.44 5.69 12.57
C SER A 258 22.50 5.81 14.11
N ARG A 259 21.69 4.96 14.76
CA ARG A 259 21.75 4.40 16.14
C ARG A 259 21.46 5.32 17.33
#